data_AF-A0A662D2T0-F1
#
_entry.id   AF-A0A662D2T0-F1
#
_cell.length_a   1.000
_cell.length_b   1.000
_cell.length_c   1.000
_cell.angle_alpha   90.00
_cell.angle_beta   90.00
_cell.angle_gamma   90.00
#
_symmetry.space_group_name_H-M   'P 1'
#
loop_
_entity.id
_entity.type
_entity.pdbx_description
1 polymer ?
#
loop_
_entity_poly.entity_id
_entity_poly.type
_entity_poly.pdbx_seq_one_letter_code
_entity_poly.pdbx_strand_id
1 'polypeptide(L)'
;MDFKRSFLSLCLMVTFGLLILFFVPSSFSTPDEGMWTFDNPPLKILKEKYNFVPTKEWLDHVRLSSVRFMDGGSGSFVSPYGLVMTNHHVAMGQLQKISTPEKNYVETGFLARSREEEIKCPDLEINVLVSMENVTDRVRAAVKEGMSDAEALKARQAVIAEIEKESLQKTGLRSNVISLYHGGEYWLYGYKKYTDVRLVMAPERQAAYFGGDSDNFTYPRYDLDFAFFRVYENGQPLQTPHYLRWNSQGAGDGELVFVSGNPGSTDRLYTYAELEMLRDYRYPLMLDYIDKFIAALREYAAKGKEQQRRALGIIFGLENAKKAYTGEYQALQDEELMAKRKKEEEKFRQLIASKAEWQQAYGDAWGIVEKTVEANLAFSRQSFYQSLRGYRLPQMALN
;
A
#
# COMPACT_ATOMS: atom_id res chain seq x y z
N MET A 1 75.29 -25.91 9.94
CA MET A 1 74.41 -25.34 8.88
C MET A 1 74.08 -26.50 7.94
N ASP A 2 72.86 -26.97 7.76
CA ASP A 2 71.60 -26.26 7.90
C ASP A 2 70.43 -27.15 8.31
N PHE A 3 69.67 -26.52 9.19
CA PHE A 3 68.48 -26.93 9.89
C PHE A 3 67.26 -26.81 8.95
N LYS A 4 67.22 -27.57 7.84
CA LYS A 4 66.08 -27.50 6.90
C LYS A 4 65.86 -28.85 6.22
N ARG A 5 65.18 -29.80 6.90
CA ARG A 5 64.44 -30.87 6.19
C ARG A 5 63.46 -31.72 7.01
N SER A 6 63.23 -31.44 8.30
CA SER A 6 62.36 -32.28 9.14
C SER A 6 61.07 -31.62 9.64
N PHE A 7 60.62 -30.51 9.05
CA PHE A 7 59.40 -29.82 9.52
C PHE A 7 58.24 -29.77 8.51
N LEU A 8 58.41 -30.30 7.29
CA LEU A 8 57.37 -30.20 6.24
C LEU A 8 56.43 -31.40 6.11
N SER A 9 56.69 -32.52 6.78
CA SER A 9 55.85 -33.73 6.65
C SER A 9 54.93 -34.02 7.84
N LEU A 10 54.93 -33.19 8.89
CA LEU A 10 54.04 -33.38 10.05
C LEU A 10 52.93 -32.32 10.18
N CYS A 11 52.95 -31.28 9.34
CA CYS A 11 51.88 -30.26 9.31
C CYS A 11 50.87 -30.46 8.17
N LEU A 12 51.05 -31.44 7.28
CA LEU A 12 50.09 -31.73 6.20
C LEU A 12 49.01 -32.78 6.58
N MET A 13 49.05 -33.32 7.79
CA MET A 13 48.07 -34.31 8.28
C MET A 13 47.23 -33.82 9.47
N VAL A 14 47.26 -32.52 9.78
CA VAL A 14 46.42 -31.91 10.83
C VAL A 14 45.52 -30.78 10.30
N THR A 15 45.65 -30.41 9.02
CA THR A 15 44.80 -29.41 8.34
C THR A 15 43.82 -30.05 7.34
N PHE A 16 43.25 -31.20 7.71
CA PHE A 16 42.14 -31.83 6.98
C PHE A 16 41.01 -32.33 7.89
N GLY A 17 40.94 -31.79 9.11
CA GLY A 17 39.86 -32.03 10.06
C GLY A 17 39.27 -30.70 10.52
N LEU A 18 37.96 -30.55 10.37
CA LEU A 18 37.12 -29.44 10.83
C LEU A 18 37.15 -28.13 10.00
N LEU A 19 36.77 -28.24 8.74
CA LEU A 19 35.90 -27.22 8.13
C LEU A 19 34.59 -27.89 7.68
N ILE A 20 33.87 -28.46 8.64
CA ILE A 20 32.42 -28.61 8.49
C ILE A 20 31.87 -27.20 8.65
N LEU A 21 31.78 -26.48 7.53
CA LEU A 21 30.81 -25.39 7.42
C LEU A 21 29.47 -26.04 7.75
N PHE A 22 28.97 -25.76 8.96
CA PHE A 22 27.55 -25.87 9.22
C PHE A 22 26.88 -24.90 8.24
N PHE A 23 26.58 -25.40 7.04
CA PHE A 23 25.46 -24.92 6.26
C PHE A 23 24.24 -25.19 7.13
N VAL A 24 23.97 -24.26 8.07
CA VAL A 24 22.64 -24.13 8.62
C VAL A 24 21.81 -23.79 7.40
N PRO A 25 20.89 -24.65 6.94
CA PRO A 25 19.95 -24.23 5.94
C PRO A 25 19.21 -23.07 6.57
N SER A 26 19.49 -21.85 6.10
CA SER A 26 18.61 -20.71 6.33
C SER A 26 17.28 -21.19 5.79
N SER A 27 16.39 -21.60 6.69
CA SER A 27 15.01 -21.83 6.35
C SER A 27 14.53 -20.45 5.92
N PHE A 28 14.55 -20.21 4.61
CA PHE A 28 13.82 -19.12 4.00
C PHE A 28 12.37 -19.41 4.34
N SER A 29 11.96 -18.94 5.52
CA SER A 29 10.58 -18.87 5.89
C SER A 29 9.95 -17.98 4.84
N THR A 30 9.07 -18.55 4.02
CA THR A 30 8.17 -17.76 3.19
C THR A 30 7.52 -16.72 4.12
N PRO A 31 7.66 -15.42 3.82
CA PRO A 31 7.00 -14.38 4.61
C PRO A 31 5.51 -14.73 4.73
N ASP A 32 4.94 -14.59 5.93
CA ASP A 32 3.50 -14.80 6.05
C ASP A 32 2.80 -13.65 5.35
N GLU A 33 2.12 -13.96 4.26
CA GLU A 33 1.39 -12.96 3.52
C GLU A 33 0.15 -12.52 4.31
N GLY A 34 -0.22 -11.25 4.17
CA GLY A 34 -1.50 -10.74 4.65
C GLY A 34 -1.41 -9.28 5.07
N MET A 35 -2.49 -8.54 4.82
CA MET A 35 -2.70 -7.20 5.36
C MET A 35 -3.75 -7.32 6.45
N TRP A 36 -3.29 -7.32 7.70
CA TRP A 36 -4.13 -7.61 8.87
C TRP A 36 -4.62 -6.32 9.52
N THR A 37 -5.88 -6.29 9.93
CA THR A 37 -6.43 -5.17 10.68
C THR A 37 -5.98 -5.24 12.14
N PHE A 38 -5.97 -4.10 12.83
CA PHE A 38 -5.54 -4.03 14.23
C PHE A 38 -6.48 -4.77 15.20
N ASP A 39 -7.74 -4.95 14.82
CA ASP A 39 -8.74 -5.74 15.57
C ASP A 39 -8.61 -7.26 15.32
N ASN A 40 -8.01 -7.68 14.20
CA ASN A 40 -7.86 -9.09 13.82
C ASN A 40 -6.41 -9.45 13.42
N PRO A 41 -5.43 -9.28 14.32
CA PRO A 41 -4.05 -9.68 14.05
C PRO A 41 -3.92 -11.21 13.95
N PRO A 42 -2.94 -11.74 13.20
CA PRO A 42 -2.77 -13.18 12.97
C PRO A 42 -2.09 -13.87 14.17
N LEU A 43 -2.71 -13.82 15.36
CA LEU A 43 -2.12 -14.23 16.64
C LEU A 43 -1.57 -15.66 16.62
N LYS A 44 -2.25 -16.59 15.94
CA LYS A 44 -1.81 -17.98 15.83
C LYS A 44 -0.47 -18.09 15.09
N ILE A 45 -0.37 -17.44 13.93
CA ILE A 45 0.85 -17.43 13.11
C ILE A 45 1.98 -16.76 13.87
N LEU A 46 1.71 -15.59 14.48
CA LEU A 46 2.69 -14.86 15.27
C LEU A 46 3.26 -15.69 16.43
N LYS A 47 2.39 -16.43 17.12
CA LYS A 47 2.78 -17.29 18.23
C LYS A 47 3.57 -18.51 17.77
N GLU A 48 3.04 -19.27 16.80
CA GLU A 48 3.62 -20.56 16.41
C GLU A 48 4.95 -20.40 15.67
N LYS A 49 5.08 -19.36 14.85
CA LYS A 49 6.24 -19.17 13.97
C LYS A 49 7.30 -18.24 14.55
N TYR A 50 6.88 -17.21 15.29
CA TYR A 50 7.79 -16.18 15.80
C TYR A 50 7.82 -16.09 17.32
N ASN A 51 7.06 -16.93 18.04
CA ASN A 51 6.94 -16.88 19.49
C ASN A 51 6.58 -15.47 20.01
N PHE A 52 5.78 -14.74 19.23
CA PHE A 52 5.36 -13.38 19.54
C PHE A 52 3.84 -13.31 19.64
N VAL A 53 3.34 -12.67 20.70
CA VAL A 53 1.91 -12.40 20.87
C VAL A 53 1.78 -10.92 21.22
N PRO A 54 1.27 -10.07 20.30
CA PRO A 54 1.11 -8.66 20.59
C PRO A 54 0.05 -8.46 21.68
N THR A 55 0.33 -7.60 22.65
CA THR A 55 -0.69 -7.15 23.59
C THR A 55 -1.58 -6.08 22.94
N LYS A 56 -2.72 -5.79 23.56
CA LYS A 56 -3.59 -4.70 23.11
C LYS A 56 -2.86 -3.35 23.14
N GLU A 57 -2.08 -3.11 24.19
CA GLU A 57 -1.29 -1.88 24.36
C GLU A 57 -0.23 -1.75 23.27
N TRP A 58 0.38 -2.85 22.86
CA TRP A 58 1.33 -2.87 21.76
C TRP A 58 0.65 -2.53 20.43
N LEU A 59 -0.51 -3.14 20.13
CA LEU A 59 -1.29 -2.85 18.93
C LEU A 59 -1.77 -1.39 18.92
N ASP A 60 -2.27 -0.89 20.05
CA ASP A 60 -2.68 0.50 20.21
C ASP A 60 -1.50 1.45 20.01
N HIS A 61 -0.32 1.12 20.55
CA HIS A 61 0.88 1.92 20.33
C HIS A 61 1.29 1.98 18.86
N VAL A 62 1.31 0.85 18.16
CA VAL A 62 1.63 0.82 16.71
C VAL A 62 0.58 1.58 15.91
N ARG A 63 -0.70 1.34 16.16
CA ARG A 63 -1.82 2.02 15.50
C ARG A 63 -1.78 3.53 15.68
N LEU A 64 -1.61 4.01 16.92
CA LEU A 64 -1.58 5.44 17.25
C LEU A 64 -0.27 6.13 16.83
N SER A 65 0.81 5.36 16.66
CA SER A 65 2.06 5.88 16.07
C SER A 65 2.00 5.95 14.55
N SER A 66 1.08 5.25 13.89
CA SER A 66 0.95 5.19 12.43
C SER A 66 0.03 6.29 11.93
N VAL A 67 0.42 6.94 10.82
CA VAL A 67 -0.33 8.05 10.26
C VAL A 67 -0.60 7.85 8.77
N ARG A 68 -1.74 8.37 8.31
CA ARG A 68 -2.13 8.41 6.90
C ARG A 68 -1.90 9.82 6.36
N PHE A 69 -1.12 9.92 5.28
CA PHE A 69 -1.01 11.15 4.51
C PHE A 69 -2.17 11.19 3.51
N MET A 70 -2.98 12.25 3.56
CA MET A 70 -4.13 12.38 2.65
C MET A 70 -3.72 12.70 1.20
N ASP A 71 -2.49 13.15 0.99
CA ASP A 71 -1.84 13.27 -0.33
C ASP A 71 -1.48 11.89 -0.94
N GLY A 72 -1.65 10.81 -0.19
CA GLY A 72 -1.32 9.44 -0.61
C GLY A 72 -0.03 8.97 0.02
N GLY A 73 -0.13 8.02 0.94
CA GLY A 73 1.04 7.43 1.60
C GLY A 73 0.78 7.15 3.08
N SER A 74 1.76 6.50 3.69
CA SER A 74 1.80 6.25 5.13
C SER A 74 3.01 6.93 5.76
N GLY A 75 2.96 7.14 7.06
CA GLY A 75 4.10 7.54 7.86
C GLY A 75 3.94 7.11 9.30
N SER A 76 4.87 7.52 10.15
CA SER A 76 4.77 7.27 11.59
C SER A 76 5.33 8.44 12.40
N PHE A 77 4.74 8.66 13.58
CA PHE A 77 5.38 9.48 14.60
C PHE A 77 6.68 8.79 15.06
N VAL A 78 7.78 9.54 15.07
CA VAL A 78 9.12 9.06 15.45
C VAL A 78 9.73 9.89 16.58
N SER A 79 8.94 10.77 17.20
CA SER A 79 9.33 11.55 18.38
C SER A 79 8.11 11.88 19.24
N PRO A 80 8.30 12.22 20.52
CA PRO A 80 7.21 12.68 21.38
C PRO A 80 6.68 14.07 21.02
N TYR A 81 7.34 14.80 20.10
CA TYR A 81 6.99 16.17 19.70
C TYR A 81 6.47 16.24 18.25
N GLY A 82 5.72 15.22 17.84
CA GLY A 82 4.95 15.26 16.59
C GLY A 82 5.79 15.14 15.31
N LEU A 83 7.09 14.83 15.40
CA LEU A 83 7.91 14.50 14.22
C LEU A 83 7.35 13.23 13.57
N VAL A 84 7.03 13.32 12.29
CA VAL A 84 6.52 12.25 11.45
C VAL A 84 7.54 11.94 10.36
N MET A 85 7.84 10.66 10.17
CA MET A 85 8.63 10.16 9.06
C MET A 85 7.72 9.56 7.99
N THR A 86 8.01 9.84 6.72
CA THR A 86 7.39 9.23 5.54
C THR A 86 8.41 9.14 4.40
N ASN A 87 8.01 8.73 3.21
CA ASN A 87 8.86 8.71 2.03
C ASN A 87 8.97 10.10 1.38
N HIS A 88 10.08 10.36 0.67
CA HIS A 88 10.25 11.59 -0.10
C HIS A 88 9.22 11.68 -1.25
N HIS A 89 8.89 10.55 -1.90
CA HIS A 89 7.87 10.57 -2.95
C HIS A 89 6.46 10.93 -2.42
N VAL A 90 6.14 10.60 -1.17
CA VAL A 90 4.91 11.03 -0.48
C VAL A 90 4.95 12.55 -0.24
N ALA A 91 6.12 13.09 0.10
CA ALA A 91 6.32 14.53 0.30
C ALA A 91 6.32 15.35 -1.00
N MET A 92 6.53 14.71 -2.16
CA MET A 92 6.78 15.37 -3.44
C MET A 92 5.71 16.42 -3.81
N GLY A 93 4.44 16.11 -3.61
CA GLY A 93 3.34 17.04 -3.89
C GLY A 93 3.43 18.31 -3.05
N GLN A 94 3.80 18.18 -1.78
CA GLN A 94 3.98 19.33 -0.89
C GLN A 94 5.26 20.10 -1.21
N LEU A 95 6.38 19.42 -1.48
CA LEU A 95 7.64 20.05 -1.90
C LEU A 95 7.44 20.94 -3.13
N GLN A 96 6.65 20.47 -4.12
CA GLN A 96 6.30 21.26 -5.29
C GLN A 96 5.48 22.50 -4.93
N LYS A 97 4.47 22.36 -4.05
CA LYS A 97 3.58 23.47 -3.66
C LYS A 97 4.28 24.56 -2.86
N ILE A 98 5.25 24.20 -2.03
CA ILE A 98 5.98 25.18 -1.18
C ILE A 98 7.24 25.75 -1.84
N SER A 99 7.67 25.18 -2.98
CA SER A 99 8.78 25.72 -3.76
C SER A 99 8.41 27.04 -4.46
N THR A 100 9.39 27.91 -4.65
CA THR A 100 9.26 29.18 -5.39
C THR A 100 10.27 29.22 -6.55
N PRO A 101 10.20 30.20 -7.47
CA PRO A 101 11.24 30.36 -8.50
C PRO A 101 12.66 30.49 -7.94
N GLU A 102 12.81 31.03 -6.72
CA GLU A 102 14.09 31.23 -6.05
C GLU A 102 14.49 30.04 -5.15
N LYS A 103 13.53 29.23 -4.72
CA LYS A 103 13.75 28.10 -3.78
C LYS A 103 13.06 26.83 -4.29
N ASN A 104 13.82 25.98 -4.97
CA ASN A 104 13.34 24.72 -5.51
C ASN A 104 13.64 23.55 -4.54
N TYR A 105 12.78 23.35 -3.54
CA TYR A 105 12.98 22.30 -2.54
C TYR A 105 12.88 20.88 -3.10
N VAL A 106 12.28 20.69 -4.28
CA VAL A 106 12.31 19.40 -4.98
C VAL A 106 13.74 19.08 -5.42
N GLU A 107 14.46 20.05 -5.96
CA GLU A 107 15.82 19.86 -6.45
C GLU A 107 16.84 19.88 -5.33
N THR A 108 16.77 20.90 -4.46
CA THR A 108 17.81 21.18 -3.46
C THR A 108 17.54 20.55 -2.09
N GLY A 109 16.41 19.86 -1.92
CA GLY A 109 15.96 19.41 -0.61
C GLY A 109 15.66 20.58 0.34
N PHE A 110 15.48 20.26 1.61
CA PHE A 110 15.20 21.20 2.69
C PHE A 110 15.61 20.63 4.04
N LEU A 111 16.07 21.48 4.96
CA LEU A 111 16.31 21.14 6.36
C LEU A 111 16.08 22.36 7.24
N ALA A 112 15.04 22.31 8.08
CA ALA A 112 14.82 23.28 9.14
C ALA A 112 15.82 23.05 10.28
N ARG A 113 16.61 24.07 10.63
CA ARG A 113 17.56 24.02 11.76
C ARG A 113 16.89 24.34 13.10
N SER A 114 15.70 24.93 13.06
CA SER A 114 14.89 25.35 14.20
C SER A 114 13.39 25.12 13.90
N ARG A 115 12.53 25.19 14.93
CA ARG A 115 11.07 24.98 14.75
C ARG A 115 10.45 26.13 13.94
N GLU A 116 11.04 27.31 14.05
CA GLU A 116 10.64 28.54 13.39
C GLU A 116 10.92 28.49 11.89
N GLU A 117 11.89 27.68 11.46
CA GLU A 117 12.22 27.44 10.06
C GLU A 117 11.31 26.41 9.38
N GLU A 118 10.55 25.61 10.16
CA GLU A 118 9.68 24.57 9.59
C GLU A 118 8.58 25.19 8.71
N ILE A 119 8.47 24.71 7.46
CA ILE A 119 7.59 25.32 6.46
C ILE A 119 6.21 24.68 6.52
N LYS A 120 5.18 25.46 6.81
CA LYS A 120 3.80 24.97 6.79
C LYS A 120 3.37 24.53 5.39
N CYS A 121 2.86 23.31 5.29
CA CYS A 121 2.26 22.77 4.08
C CYS A 121 0.85 23.34 3.88
N PRO A 122 0.49 23.84 2.69
CA PRO A 122 -0.75 24.60 2.47
C PRO A 122 -2.03 23.78 2.64
N ASP A 123 -2.04 22.51 2.22
CA ASP A 123 -3.23 21.66 2.16
C ASP A 123 -2.98 20.21 2.64
N LEU A 124 -1.87 19.97 3.33
CA LEU A 124 -1.55 18.65 3.86
C LEU A 124 -2.42 18.32 5.08
N GLU A 125 -3.15 17.21 4.97
CA GLU A 125 -3.87 16.58 6.08
C GLU A 125 -3.20 15.26 6.47
N ILE A 126 -2.92 15.09 7.77
CA ILE A 126 -2.48 13.82 8.36
C ILE A 126 -3.58 13.27 9.27
N ASN A 127 -3.93 12.00 9.09
CA ASN A 127 -4.95 11.32 9.88
C ASN A 127 -4.36 10.18 10.71
N VAL A 128 -4.77 10.09 11.97
CA VAL A 128 -4.42 9.00 12.89
C VAL A 128 -5.68 8.21 13.22
N LEU A 129 -5.67 6.90 13.01
CA LEU A 129 -6.78 6.03 13.37
C LEU A 129 -6.83 5.91 14.90
N VAL A 130 -7.81 6.54 15.55
CA VAL A 130 -7.92 6.57 17.02
C VAL A 130 -9.01 5.66 17.57
N SER A 131 -10.04 5.32 16.79
CA SER A 131 -11.09 4.38 17.17
C SER A 131 -11.52 3.48 16.01
N MET A 132 -11.95 2.27 16.35
CA MET A 132 -12.51 1.27 15.42
C MET A 132 -13.70 0.61 16.11
N GLU A 133 -14.83 0.51 15.41
CA GLU A 133 -16.04 -0.11 15.91
C GLU A 133 -16.67 -0.97 14.82
N ASN A 134 -16.98 -2.24 15.14
CA ASN A 134 -17.69 -3.10 14.21
C ASN A 134 -19.17 -2.70 14.17
N VAL A 135 -19.64 -2.26 13.00
CA VAL A 135 -21.01 -1.81 12.76
C VAL A 135 -21.74 -2.72 11.77
N THR A 136 -21.20 -3.91 11.52
CA THR A 136 -21.69 -4.87 10.52
C THR A 136 -23.18 -5.17 10.70
N ASP A 137 -23.60 -5.48 11.92
CA ASP A 137 -25.00 -5.85 12.19
C ASP A 137 -25.95 -4.68 11.92
N ARG A 138 -25.55 -3.45 12.28
CA ARG A 138 -26.35 -2.24 12.00
C ARG A 138 -26.51 -2.00 10.50
N VAL A 139 -25.43 -2.18 9.73
CA VAL A 139 -25.48 -2.01 8.28
C VAL A 139 -26.30 -3.12 7.61
N ARG A 140 -26.14 -4.37 8.05
CA ARG A 140 -26.90 -5.51 7.51
C ARG A 140 -28.39 -5.41 7.82
N ALA A 141 -28.76 -4.95 9.01
CA ALA A 141 -30.16 -4.78 9.40
C ALA A 141 -30.94 -3.76 8.54
N ALA A 142 -30.24 -2.87 7.83
CA ALA A 142 -30.89 -1.93 6.91
C ALA A 142 -31.39 -2.59 5.62
N VAL A 143 -30.81 -3.74 5.24
CA VAL A 143 -31.22 -4.51 4.05
C VAL A 143 -32.30 -5.51 4.45
N LYS A 144 -33.50 -5.33 3.93
CA LYS A 144 -34.63 -6.22 4.20
C LYS A 144 -34.81 -7.24 3.09
N GLU A 145 -35.38 -8.38 3.43
CA GLU A 145 -35.75 -9.41 2.48
C GLU A 145 -36.72 -8.84 1.42
N GLY A 146 -36.50 -9.21 0.15
CA GLY A 146 -37.31 -8.75 -0.99
C GLY A 146 -36.90 -7.40 -1.59
N MET A 147 -35.91 -6.69 -1.03
CA MET A 147 -35.33 -5.51 -1.69
C MET A 147 -34.59 -5.90 -2.97
N SER A 148 -34.71 -5.09 -4.02
CA SER A 148 -33.81 -5.18 -5.17
C SER A 148 -32.38 -4.77 -4.81
N ASP A 149 -31.40 -5.15 -5.62
CA ASP A 149 -29.98 -4.80 -5.38
C ASP A 149 -29.76 -3.28 -5.27
N ALA A 150 -30.47 -2.50 -6.09
CA ALA A 150 -30.39 -1.04 -6.07
C ALA A 150 -30.97 -0.45 -4.77
N GLU A 151 -32.10 -0.97 -4.30
CA GLU A 151 -32.71 -0.56 -3.02
C GLU A 151 -31.83 -0.96 -1.84
N ALA A 152 -31.29 -2.17 -1.85
CA ALA A 152 -30.39 -2.67 -0.83
C ALA A 152 -29.10 -1.83 -0.76
N LEU A 153 -28.52 -1.45 -1.90
CA LEU A 153 -27.38 -0.53 -1.96
C LEU A 153 -27.72 0.83 -1.36
N LYS A 154 -28.87 1.42 -1.75
CA LYS A 154 -29.31 2.71 -1.23
C LYS A 154 -29.57 2.66 0.28
N ALA A 155 -30.15 1.57 0.79
CA ALA A 155 -30.38 1.36 2.22
C ALA A 155 -29.06 1.28 3.00
N ARG A 156 -28.07 0.52 2.50
CA ARG A 156 -26.72 0.46 3.08
C ARG A 156 -26.05 1.84 3.10
N GLN A 157 -26.10 2.57 1.99
CA GLN A 157 -25.52 3.92 1.91
C GLN A 157 -26.18 4.89 2.91
N ALA A 158 -27.49 4.82 3.06
CA ALA A 158 -28.23 5.67 4.00
C ALA A 158 -27.83 5.41 5.45
N VAL A 159 -27.79 4.14 5.89
CA VAL A 159 -27.40 3.80 7.27
C VAL A 159 -25.92 4.07 7.53
N ILE A 160 -25.05 3.88 6.53
CA ILE A 160 -23.62 4.25 6.63
C ILE A 160 -23.49 5.76 6.88
N ALA A 161 -24.16 6.59 6.09
CA ALA A 161 -24.11 8.04 6.26
C ALA A 161 -24.66 8.49 7.62
N GLU A 162 -25.69 7.81 8.13
CA GLU A 162 -26.22 8.04 9.48
C GLU A 162 -25.18 7.70 10.56
N ILE A 163 -24.57 6.51 10.51
CA ILE A 163 -23.51 6.08 11.44
C ILE A 163 -22.35 7.08 11.47
N GLU A 164 -21.85 7.49 10.30
CA GLU A 164 -20.75 8.45 10.17
C GLU A 164 -21.12 9.80 10.76
N LYS A 165 -22.34 10.29 10.50
CA LYS A 165 -22.86 11.55 11.02
C LYS A 165 -22.99 11.53 12.54
N GLU A 166 -23.59 10.49 13.11
CA GLU A 166 -23.73 10.31 14.55
C GLU A 166 -22.37 10.29 15.25
N SER A 167 -21.42 9.53 14.71
CA SER A 167 -20.05 9.45 15.23
C SER A 167 -19.35 10.81 15.19
N LEU A 168 -19.44 11.52 14.06
CA LEU A 168 -18.88 12.87 13.92
C LEU A 168 -19.48 13.84 14.94
N GLN A 169 -20.80 13.83 15.13
CA GLN A 169 -21.48 14.68 16.10
C GLN A 169 -21.07 14.36 17.55
N LYS A 170 -20.89 13.07 17.87
CA LYS A 170 -20.54 12.60 19.22
C LYS A 170 -19.07 12.86 19.57
N THR A 171 -18.17 12.67 18.60
CA THR A 171 -16.72 12.59 18.87
C THR A 171 -15.92 13.75 18.26
N GLY A 172 -16.44 14.43 17.25
CA GLY A 172 -15.70 15.39 16.44
C GLY A 172 -14.62 14.77 15.54
N LEU A 173 -14.49 13.44 15.53
CA LEU A 173 -13.51 12.72 14.70
C LEU A 173 -14.00 12.60 13.26
N ARG A 174 -13.05 12.60 12.32
CA ARG A 174 -13.35 12.19 10.95
C ARG A 174 -13.78 10.72 10.99
N SER A 175 -15.05 10.47 10.68
CA SER A 175 -15.70 9.19 10.90
C SER A 175 -16.04 8.58 9.55
N ASN A 176 -15.49 7.39 9.26
CA ASN A 176 -15.73 6.69 8.00
C ASN A 176 -16.07 5.23 8.24
N VAL A 177 -17.17 4.74 7.67
CA VAL A 177 -17.46 3.31 7.63
C VAL A 177 -16.68 2.69 6.47
N ILE A 178 -15.83 1.75 6.83
CA ILE A 178 -14.99 0.97 5.91
C ILE A 178 -15.67 -0.37 5.67
N SER A 179 -15.86 -0.73 4.40
CA SER A 179 -16.29 -2.06 3.99
C SER A 179 -15.06 -2.96 3.86
N LEU A 180 -15.05 -4.08 4.59
CA LEU A 180 -14.01 -5.11 4.54
C LEU A 180 -14.57 -6.37 3.91
N TYR A 181 -13.69 -7.18 3.30
CA TYR A 181 -14.03 -8.48 2.70
C TYR A 181 -15.19 -8.39 1.69
N HIS A 182 -15.15 -7.40 0.78
CA HIS A 182 -16.21 -7.13 -0.21
C HIS A 182 -17.63 -6.96 0.40
N GLY A 183 -17.73 -6.33 1.58
CA GLY A 183 -19.00 -6.15 2.29
C GLY A 183 -19.35 -7.30 3.24
N GLY A 184 -18.42 -8.23 3.46
CA GLY A 184 -18.48 -9.21 4.53
C GLY A 184 -18.53 -8.54 5.91
N GLU A 185 -17.82 -7.43 6.10
CA GLU A 185 -17.87 -6.65 7.35
C GLU A 185 -17.91 -5.13 7.08
N TYR A 186 -18.45 -4.40 8.05
CA TYR A 186 -18.48 -2.93 8.06
C TYR A 186 -17.95 -2.42 9.39
N TRP A 187 -16.95 -1.54 9.32
CA TRP A 187 -16.30 -0.98 10.50
C TRP A 187 -16.29 0.53 10.46
N LEU A 188 -16.77 1.17 11.52
CA LEU A 188 -16.64 2.61 11.72
C LEU A 188 -15.23 2.92 12.24
N TYR A 189 -14.44 3.60 11.41
CA TYR A 189 -13.13 4.11 11.78
C TYR A 189 -13.22 5.60 12.11
N GLY A 190 -12.75 5.96 13.31
CA GLY A 190 -12.64 7.35 13.76
C GLY A 190 -11.20 7.82 13.71
N TYR A 191 -10.96 8.92 13.00
CA TYR A 191 -9.65 9.50 12.79
C TYR A 191 -9.51 10.85 13.48
N LYS A 192 -8.40 11.03 14.18
CA LYS A 192 -7.94 12.36 14.59
C LYS A 192 -7.23 13.00 13.40
N LYS A 193 -7.76 14.14 12.96
CA LYS A 193 -7.26 14.92 11.84
C LYS A 193 -6.31 16.02 12.31
N TYR A 194 -5.19 16.16 11.62
CA TYR A 194 -4.25 17.28 11.79
C TYR A 194 -4.02 18.00 10.45
N THR A 195 -4.10 19.33 10.48
CA THR A 195 -3.99 20.20 9.30
C THR A 195 -2.94 21.30 9.43
N ASP A 196 -2.28 21.44 10.59
CA ASP A 196 -1.04 22.20 10.71
C ASP A 196 0.12 21.20 10.68
N VAL A 197 0.58 20.91 9.47
CA VAL A 197 1.70 20.00 9.22
C VAL A 197 2.79 20.78 8.52
N ARG A 198 4.02 20.68 9.01
CA ARG A 198 5.14 21.48 8.53
C ARG A 198 6.26 20.58 8.06
N LEU A 199 6.87 20.89 6.91
CA LEU A 199 8.07 20.22 6.45
C LEU A 199 9.22 20.55 7.38
N VAL A 200 9.93 19.51 7.82
CA VAL A 200 11.13 19.60 8.65
C VAL A 200 12.37 19.30 7.81
N MET A 201 12.33 18.22 7.04
CA MET A 201 13.47 17.81 6.22
C MET A 201 13.02 16.97 5.03
N ALA A 202 13.65 17.19 3.88
CA ALA A 202 13.60 16.31 2.72
C ALA A 202 14.99 16.36 2.06
N PRO A 203 15.61 15.22 1.71
CA PRO A 203 16.85 15.23 0.94
C PRO A 203 16.60 15.76 -0.48
N GLU A 204 17.68 16.04 -1.21
CA GLU A 204 17.64 16.35 -2.63
C GLU A 204 16.99 15.20 -3.42
N ARG A 205 16.17 15.52 -4.44
CA ARG A 205 15.55 14.48 -5.28
C ARG A 205 16.56 13.51 -5.89
N GLN A 206 17.78 13.96 -6.18
CA GLN A 206 18.82 13.07 -6.69
C GLN A 206 19.17 11.94 -5.72
N ALA A 207 19.20 12.23 -4.41
CA ALA A 207 19.44 11.22 -3.39
C ALA A 207 18.17 10.40 -3.10
N ALA A 208 17.02 11.05 -2.99
CA ALA A 208 15.74 10.39 -2.71
C ALA A 208 15.21 9.50 -3.83
N TYR A 209 15.62 9.74 -5.07
CA TYR A 209 15.19 8.98 -6.24
C TYR A 209 16.40 8.48 -7.04
N PHE A 210 17.47 8.13 -6.33
CA PHE A 210 18.68 7.57 -6.91
C PHE A 210 18.35 6.30 -7.73
N GLY A 211 18.97 6.16 -8.90
CA GLY A 211 18.67 5.08 -9.85
C GLY A 211 17.43 5.31 -10.73
N GLY A 212 16.58 6.29 -10.39
CA GLY A 212 15.45 6.69 -11.22
C GLY A 212 14.42 5.57 -11.45
N ASP A 213 13.76 5.64 -12.61
CA ASP A 213 12.74 4.66 -13.02
C ASP A 213 13.30 3.25 -13.21
N SER A 214 14.57 3.14 -13.63
CA SER A 214 15.25 1.85 -13.82
C SER A 214 15.22 1.04 -12.53
N ASP A 215 15.58 1.66 -11.41
CA ASP A 215 15.65 1.00 -10.13
C ASP A 215 14.26 0.87 -9.47
N ASN A 216 13.22 1.55 -9.97
CA ASN A 216 11.90 1.56 -9.30
C ASN A 216 11.32 0.14 -9.26
N PHE A 217 10.69 -0.30 -8.17
CA PHE A 217 10.23 -1.70 -8.03
C PHE A 217 11.31 -2.77 -8.21
N THR A 218 12.59 -2.47 -7.93
CA THR A 218 13.68 -3.45 -8.00
C THR A 218 14.45 -3.53 -6.69
N TYR A 219 15.12 -4.67 -6.49
CA TYR A 219 16.09 -4.89 -5.44
C TYR A 219 17.36 -5.49 -6.06
N PRO A 220 18.58 -5.06 -5.69
CA PRO A 220 18.92 -4.09 -4.65
C PRO A 220 18.55 -2.63 -5.00
N ARG A 221 18.40 -1.79 -3.98
CA ARG A 221 17.96 -0.38 -4.07
C ARG A 221 18.80 0.48 -3.11
N TYR A 222 19.17 1.69 -3.53
CA TYR A 222 20.15 2.54 -2.83
C TYR A 222 19.72 4.01 -2.66
N ASP A 223 18.43 4.32 -2.85
CA ASP A 223 17.91 5.67 -2.67
C ASP A 223 17.61 6.00 -1.20
N LEU A 224 17.60 7.29 -0.88
CA LEU A 224 17.25 7.83 0.43
C LEU A 224 15.81 8.36 0.41
N ASP A 225 14.84 7.49 0.12
CA ASP A 225 13.44 7.88 -0.04
C ASP A 225 12.76 8.13 1.32
N PHE A 226 13.10 9.25 1.97
CA PHE A 226 12.50 9.68 3.23
C PHE A 226 12.24 11.18 3.27
N ALA A 227 11.29 11.59 4.10
CA ALA A 227 11.05 12.98 4.46
C ALA A 227 10.52 13.04 5.91
N PHE A 228 10.78 14.16 6.57
CA PHE A 228 10.28 14.47 7.89
C PHE A 228 9.34 15.66 7.86
N PHE A 229 8.21 15.50 8.51
CA PHE A 229 7.24 16.54 8.81
C PHE A 229 7.06 16.66 10.32
N ARG A 230 6.47 17.75 10.78
CA ARG A 230 6.01 17.88 12.16
C ARG A 230 4.56 18.30 12.20
N VAL A 231 3.80 17.58 13.01
CA VAL A 231 2.40 17.91 13.30
C VAL A 231 2.34 18.94 14.42
N TYR A 232 1.53 19.98 14.22
CA TYR A 232 1.23 21.00 15.21
C TYR A 232 -0.26 20.96 15.57
N GLU A 233 -0.55 21.32 16.81
CA GLU A 233 -1.91 21.57 17.30
C GLU A 233 -1.90 22.86 18.12
N ASN A 234 -2.85 23.76 17.85
CA ASN A 234 -2.92 25.08 18.50
C ASN A 234 -1.61 25.88 18.44
N GLY A 235 -0.89 25.78 17.32
CA GLY A 235 0.38 26.49 17.07
C GLY A 235 1.59 25.91 17.81
N GLN A 236 1.46 24.79 18.52
CA GLN A 236 2.57 24.11 19.21
C GLN A 236 2.82 22.71 18.61
N PRO A 237 4.06 22.19 18.65
CA PRO A 237 4.34 20.81 18.28
C PRO A 237 3.43 19.84 19.04
N LEU A 238 2.79 18.92 18.32
CA LEU A 238 1.93 17.91 18.92
C LEU A 238 2.73 17.07 19.91
N GLN A 239 2.25 16.98 21.16
CA GLN A 239 2.80 16.04 22.12
C GLN A 239 2.05 14.71 22.00
N THR A 240 2.78 13.63 21.73
CA THR A 240 2.21 12.28 21.63
C THR A 240 3.01 11.28 22.47
N PRO A 241 2.35 10.49 23.33
CA PRO A 241 3.01 9.37 24.01
C PRO A 241 3.25 8.17 23.07
N HIS A 242 2.64 8.16 21.88
CA HIS A 242 2.77 7.12 20.87
C HIS A 242 3.67 7.61 19.73
N TYR A 243 4.88 7.04 19.67
CA TYR A 243 5.83 7.21 18.59
C TYR A 243 6.75 5.99 18.53
N LEU A 244 7.19 5.62 17.33
CA LEU A 244 8.14 4.55 17.09
C LEU A 244 9.56 5.05 17.40
N ARG A 245 10.31 4.28 18.19
CA ARG A 245 11.69 4.61 18.56
C ARG A 245 12.65 4.10 17.49
N TRP A 246 13.63 4.93 17.16
CA TRP A 246 14.68 4.57 16.21
C TRP A 246 15.61 3.50 16.79
N ASN A 247 15.82 2.41 16.05
CA ASN A 247 16.87 1.44 16.33
C ASN A 247 18.06 1.72 15.40
N SER A 248 19.16 2.23 15.94
CA SER A 248 20.35 2.58 15.15
C SER A 248 21.17 1.35 14.68
N GLN A 249 20.84 0.16 15.15
CA GLN A 249 21.50 -1.09 14.73
C GLN A 249 20.90 -1.65 13.42
N GLY A 250 19.79 -1.09 12.96
CA GLY A 250 19.05 -1.63 11.81
C GLY A 250 18.31 -2.92 12.12
N ALA A 251 17.74 -3.53 11.08
CA ALA A 251 17.10 -4.84 11.15
C ALA A 251 18.13 -5.95 10.86
N GLY A 252 18.05 -7.06 11.60
CA GLY A 252 18.87 -8.24 11.38
C GLY A 252 18.23 -9.29 10.46
N ASP A 253 19.04 -10.20 9.94
CA ASP A 253 18.54 -11.35 9.18
C ASP A 253 17.61 -12.22 10.04
N GLY A 254 16.42 -12.53 9.51
CA GLY A 254 15.43 -13.36 10.19
C GLY A 254 14.66 -12.66 11.32
N GLU A 255 14.87 -11.36 11.53
CA GLU A 255 14.12 -10.59 12.53
C GLU A 255 12.64 -10.43 12.14
N LEU A 256 11.75 -10.50 13.13
CA LEU A 256 10.32 -10.24 12.92
C LEU A 256 10.09 -8.74 12.72
N VAL A 257 9.71 -8.36 11.50
CA VAL A 257 9.41 -6.97 11.13
C VAL A 257 7.91 -6.78 10.94
N PHE A 258 7.37 -5.72 11.55
CA PHE A 258 6.00 -5.27 11.33
C PHE A 258 6.02 -3.98 10.52
N VAL A 259 5.18 -3.92 9.47
CA VAL A 259 4.94 -2.71 8.69
C VAL A 259 3.49 -2.30 8.89
N SER A 260 3.27 -1.20 9.59
CA SER A 260 1.94 -0.60 9.75
C SER A 260 1.76 0.53 8.75
N GLY A 261 0.56 0.61 8.15
CA GLY A 261 0.28 1.60 7.14
C GLY A 261 -1.15 1.53 6.63
N ASN A 262 -1.37 2.22 5.51
CA ASN A 262 -2.66 2.39 4.87
C ASN A 262 -2.56 1.88 3.43
N PRO A 263 -2.55 0.54 3.22
CA PRO A 263 -2.54 -0.01 1.88
C PRO A 263 -3.77 0.48 1.11
N GLY A 264 -3.60 0.82 -0.17
CA GLY A 264 -4.66 1.39 -0.98
C GLY A 264 -5.75 0.38 -1.34
N SER A 265 -5.36 -0.67 -2.05
CA SER A 265 -6.27 -1.75 -2.47
C SER A 265 -5.49 -3.05 -2.67
N THR A 266 -6.20 -4.16 -2.56
CA THR A 266 -5.70 -5.48 -2.97
C THR A 266 -6.84 -6.30 -3.53
N ASP A 267 -6.53 -7.21 -4.43
CA ASP A 267 -7.50 -8.07 -5.11
C ASP A 267 -7.32 -9.55 -4.71
N ARG A 268 -6.95 -9.79 -3.43
CA ARG A 268 -6.59 -11.13 -2.91
C ARG A 268 -7.73 -12.16 -3.02
N LEU A 269 -8.96 -11.67 -3.10
CA LEU A 269 -10.19 -12.46 -3.16
C LEU A 269 -10.73 -12.66 -4.59
N TYR A 270 -9.98 -12.23 -5.61
CA TYR A 270 -10.38 -12.50 -7.00
C TYR A 270 -10.49 -14.00 -7.24
N THR A 271 -11.62 -14.37 -7.85
CA THR A 271 -11.88 -15.72 -8.34
C THR A 271 -10.95 -16.04 -9.51
N TYR A 272 -10.78 -17.33 -9.79
CA TYR A 272 -9.98 -17.79 -10.92
C TYR A 272 -10.48 -17.19 -12.25
N ALA A 273 -11.79 -17.07 -12.45
CA ALA A 273 -12.38 -16.44 -13.63
C ALA A 273 -12.01 -14.95 -13.76
N GLU A 274 -11.97 -14.20 -12.65
CA GLU A 274 -11.50 -12.80 -12.65
C GLU A 274 -10.01 -12.71 -12.96
N LEU A 275 -9.18 -13.62 -12.43
CA LEU A 275 -7.76 -13.69 -12.77
C LEU A 275 -7.54 -13.99 -14.26
N GLU A 276 -8.34 -14.88 -14.86
CA GLU A 276 -8.30 -15.13 -16.31
C GLU A 276 -8.74 -13.90 -17.10
N MET A 277 -9.80 -13.19 -16.66
CA MET A 277 -10.20 -11.93 -17.29
C MET A 277 -9.08 -10.87 -17.23
N LEU A 278 -8.35 -10.78 -16.12
CA LEU A 278 -7.20 -9.89 -16.02
C LEU A 278 -6.11 -10.27 -17.03
N ARG A 279 -5.72 -11.55 -17.06
CA ARG A 279 -4.68 -12.12 -17.92
C ARG A 279 -5.02 -11.97 -19.39
N ASP A 280 -6.17 -12.49 -19.80
CA ASP A 280 -6.48 -12.71 -21.21
C ASP A 280 -7.01 -11.46 -21.91
N TYR A 281 -7.45 -10.48 -21.12
CA TYR A 281 -8.16 -9.33 -21.66
C TYR A 281 -7.70 -7.99 -21.08
N ARG A 282 -7.84 -7.79 -19.76
CA ARG A 282 -7.75 -6.44 -19.18
C ARG A 282 -6.33 -5.90 -19.20
N TYR A 283 -5.33 -6.68 -18.82
CA TYR A 283 -3.93 -6.24 -18.81
C TYR A 283 -3.35 -6.06 -20.22
N PRO A 284 -3.57 -6.97 -21.18
CA PRO A 284 -3.19 -6.73 -22.57
C PRO A 284 -3.77 -5.42 -23.13
N LEU A 285 -5.06 -5.17 -22.91
CA LEU A 285 -5.73 -3.94 -23.35
C LEU A 285 -5.14 -2.68 -22.69
N MET A 286 -4.89 -2.74 -21.38
CA MET A 286 -4.34 -1.64 -20.61
C MET A 286 -2.91 -1.29 -21.06
N LEU A 287 -2.06 -2.31 -21.26
CA LEU A 287 -0.68 -2.12 -21.69
C LEU A 287 -0.60 -1.53 -23.10
N ASP A 288 -1.41 -2.03 -24.04
CA ASP A 288 -1.51 -1.46 -25.40
C ASP A 288 -1.95 0.01 -25.37
N TYR A 289 -2.93 0.34 -24.53
CA TYR A 289 -3.37 1.72 -24.33
C TYR A 289 -2.26 2.62 -23.78
N ILE A 290 -1.60 2.18 -22.70
CA ILE A 290 -0.53 2.94 -22.05
C ILE A 290 0.61 3.21 -23.05
N ASP A 291 0.99 2.21 -23.85
CA ASP A 291 2.06 2.34 -24.84
C ASP A 291 1.73 3.37 -25.93
N LYS A 292 0.52 3.29 -26.48
CA LYS A 292 0.05 4.28 -27.47
C LYS A 292 0.00 5.68 -26.88
N PHE A 293 -0.41 5.81 -25.62
CA PHE A 293 -0.56 7.11 -24.99
C PHE A 293 0.80 7.74 -24.62
N ILE A 294 1.76 6.94 -24.13
CA ILE A 294 3.14 7.38 -23.93
C ILE A 294 3.76 7.83 -25.26
N ALA A 295 3.57 7.06 -26.35
CA ALA A 295 4.09 7.42 -27.67
C ALA A 295 3.56 8.79 -28.13
N ALA A 296 2.24 9.02 -28.06
CA ALA A 296 1.61 10.29 -28.41
C ALA A 296 2.10 11.45 -27.52
N LEU A 297 2.28 11.22 -26.22
CA LEU A 297 2.81 12.23 -25.30
C LEU A 297 4.27 12.58 -25.57
N ARG A 298 5.09 11.60 -25.97
CA ARG A 298 6.48 11.83 -26.38
C ARG A 298 6.56 12.63 -27.68
N GLU A 299 5.70 12.34 -28.65
CA GLU A 299 5.58 13.16 -29.87
C GLU A 299 5.14 14.61 -29.55
N TYR A 300 4.20 14.79 -28.62
CA TYR A 300 3.80 16.11 -28.15
C TYR A 300 4.95 16.82 -27.43
N ALA A 301 5.65 16.13 -26.53
CA ALA A 301 6.79 16.67 -25.79
C ALA A 301 7.92 17.14 -26.72
N ALA A 302 8.15 16.44 -27.83
CA ALA A 302 9.16 16.80 -28.84
C ALA A 302 8.88 18.14 -29.54
N LYS A 303 7.67 18.72 -29.43
CA LYS A 303 7.31 20.01 -30.05
C LYS A 303 7.90 21.22 -29.33
N GLY A 304 8.42 21.08 -28.11
CA GLY A 304 9.09 22.18 -27.41
C GLY A 304 9.18 22.01 -25.89
N LYS A 305 9.94 22.91 -25.24
CA LYS A 305 10.22 22.86 -23.79
C LYS A 305 8.97 22.92 -22.93
N GLU A 306 7.98 23.74 -23.30
CA GLU A 306 6.73 23.85 -22.54
C GLU A 306 5.85 22.60 -22.70
N GLN A 307 5.82 21.99 -23.88
CA GLN A 307 5.11 20.74 -24.14
C GLN A 307 5.74 19.59 -23.36
N GLN A 308 7.08 19.52 -23.36
CA GLN A 308 7.83 18.57 -22.55
C GLN A 308 7.50 18.73 -21.06
N ARG A 309 7.55 19.96 -20.53
CA ARG A 309 7.20 20.25 -19.12
C ARG A 309 5.79 19.79 -18.77
N ARG A 310 4.81 20.00 -19.66
CA ARG A 310 3.41 19.60 -19.47
C ARG A 310 3.20 18.09 -19.53
N ALA A 311 3.93 17.40 -20.40
CA ALA A 311 3.78 15.95 -20.61
C ALA A 311 4.52 15.13 -19.55
N LEU A 312 5.60 15.66 -18.98
CA LEU A 312 6.53 14.92 -18.12
C LEU A 312 5.83 14.17 -16.98
N GLY A 313 4.96 14.84 -16.21
CA GLY A 313 4.25 14.20 -15.10
C GLY A 313 3.28 13.11 -15.54
N ILE A 314 2.66 13.25 -16.72
CA ILE A 314 1.74 12.24 -17.28
C ILE A 314 2.53 11.04 -17.76
N ILE A 315 3.63 11.27 -18.51
CA ILE A 315 4.53 10.21 -18.99
C ILE A 315 5.05 9.39 -17.81
N PHE A 316 5.56 10.06 -16.77
CA PHE A 316 6.06 9.40 -15.57
C PHE A 316 4.99 8.54 -14.87
N GLY A 317 3.76 9.05 -14.73
CA GLY A 317 2.65 8.27 -14.16
C GLY A 317 2.31 7.03 -15.00
N LEU A 318 2.29 7.17 -16.33
CA LEU A 318 2.02 6.07 -17.26
C LEU A 318 3.15 5.05 -17.29
N GLU A 319 4.42 5.46 -17.25
CA GLU A 319 5.57 4.56 -17.23
C GLU A 319 5.60 3.73 -15.94
N ASN A 320 5.28 4.36 -14.80
CA ASN A 320 5.10 3.63 -13.53
C ASN A 320 3.95 2.63 -13.60
N ALA A 321 2.79 3.03 -14.12
CA ALA A 321 1.65 2.12 -14.29
C ALA A 321 1.99 0.97 -15.25
N LYS A 322 2.70 1.24 -16.35
CA LYS A 322 3.18 0.22 -17.30
C LYS A 322 4.05 -0.80 -16.59
N LYS A 323 5.03 -0.35 -15.78
CA LYS A 323 5.94 -1.23 -15.05
C LYS A 323 5.19 -2.14 -14.08
N ALA A 324 4.25 -1.58 -13.30
CA ALA A 324 3.41 -2.34 -12.38
C ALA A 324 2.55 -3.39 -13.11
N TYR A 325 1.75 -2.97 -14.09
CA TYR A 325 0.88 -3.89 -14.85
C TYR A 325 1.66 -4.94 -15.64
N THR A 326 2.87 -4.63 -16.12
CA THR A 326 3.72 -5.61 -16.80
C THR A 326 4.15 -6.71 -15.83
N GLY A 327 4.57 -6.36 -14.61
CA GLY A 327 4.95 -7.35 -13.59
C GLY A 327 3.77 -8.21 -13.14
N GLU A 328 2.60 -7.60 -12.89
CA GLU A 328 1.38 -8.34 -12.57
C GLU A 328 0.93 -9.26 -13.71
N TYR A 329 1.00 -8.78 -14.95
CA TYR A 329 0.66 -9.57 -16.12
C TYR A 329 1.59 -10.77 -16.30
N GLN A 330 2.89 -10.58 -16.12
CA GLN A 330 3.87 -11.67 -16.13
C GLN A 330 3.55 -12.72 -15.06
N ALA A 331 3.16 -12.30 -13.85
CA ALA A 331 2.75 -13.23 -12.79
C ALA A 331 1.50 -14.03 -13.18
N LEU A 332 0.51 -13.40 -13.85
CA LEU A 332 -0.68 -14.11 -14.33
C LEU A 332 -0.38 -15.06 -15.51
N GLN A 333 0.72 -14.86 -16.22
CA GLN A 333 1.19 -15.77 -17.27
C GLN A 333 1.98 -16.96 -16.72
N ASP A 334 2.37 -16.93 -15.45
CA ASP A 334 3.02 -18.05 -14.78
C ASP A 334 2.02 -19.19 -14.54
N GLU A 335 2.24 -20.32 -15.23
CA GLU A 335 1.36 -21.49 -15.17
C GLU A 335 1.30 -22.12 -13.78
N GLU A 336 2.41 -22.11 -13.03
CA GLU A 336 2.47 -22.70 -11.69
C GLU A 336 1.67 -21.84 -10.71
N LEU A 337 1.82 -20.52 -10.78
CA LEU A 337 1.06 -19.58 -9.94
C LEU A 337 -0.44 -19.69 -10.23
N MET A 338 -0.83 -19.69 -11.50
CA MET A 338 -2.24 -19.83 -11.88
C MET A 338 -2.83 -21.19 -11.48
N ALA A 339 -2.07 -22.29 -11.66
CA ALA A 339 -2.50 -23.61 -11.21
C ALA A 339 -2.68 -23.68 -9.69
N LYS A 340 -1.79 -23.04 -8.92
CA LYS A 340 -1.94 -22.92 -7.47
C LYS A 340 -3.23 -22.18 -7.10
N ARG A 341 -3.50 -21.04 -7.73
CA ARG A 341 -4.73 -20.26 -7.48
C ARG A 341 -5.99 -21.03 -7.83
N LYS A 342 -6.01 -21.74 -8.96
CA LYS A 342 -7.12 -22.62 -9.34
C LYS A 342 -7.39 -23.70 -8.29
N LYS A 343 -6.34 -24.38 -7.82
CA LYS A 343 -6.43 -25.42 -6.80
C LYS A 343 -6.92 -24.89 -5.45
N GLU A 344 -6.48 -23.70 -5.05
CA GLU A 344 -6.97 -23.02 -3.84
C GLU A 344 -8.48 -22.77 -3.91
N GLU A 345 -8.96 -22.26 -5.06
CA GLU A 345 -10.39 -22.05 -5.28
C GLU A 345 -11.18 -23.36 -5.30
N GLU A 346 -10.71 -24.37 -6.04
CA GLU A 346 -11.37 -25.69 -6.11
C GLU A 346 -11.50 -26.33 -4.73
N LYS A 347 -10.45 -26.23 -3.90
CA LYS A 347 -10.49 -26.70 -2.51
C LYS A 347 -11.54 -25.95 -1.70
N PHE A 348 -11.69 -24.64 -1.91
CA PHE A 348 -12.70 -23.86 -1.22
C PHE A 348 -14.13 -24.21 -1.69
N ARG A 349 -14.34 -24.37 -3.01
CA ARG A 349 -15.61 -24.87 -3.57
C ARG A 349 -15.98 -26.23 -3.00
N GLN A 350 -15.03 -27.16 -2.89
CA GLN A 350 -15.25 -28.48 -2.27
C GLN A 350 -15.64 -28.38 -0.79
N LEU A 351 -15.03 -27.45 -0.05
CA LEU A 351 -15.40 -27.20 1.35
C LEU A 351 -16.85 -26.70 1.46
N ILE A 352 -17.27 -25.77 0.60
CA ILE A 352 -18.67 -25.31 0.54
C ILE A 352 -19.60 -26.49 0.22
N ALA A 353 -19.29 -27.27 -0.82
CA ALA A 353 -20.09 -28.41 -1.24
C ALA A 353 -20.19 -29.52 -0.18
N SER A 354 -19.19 -29.66 0.69
CA SER A 354 -19.19 -30.65 1.77
C SER A 354 -20.21 -30.37 2.88
N LYS A 355 -20.81 -29.17 2.90
CA LYS A 355 -21.79 -28.76 3.92
C LYS A 355 -23.08 -28.32 3.24
N ALA A 356 -24.17 -29.07 3.44
CA ALA A 356 -25.45 -28.83 2.79
C ALA A 356 -25.96 -27.38 2.95
N GLU A 357 -25.86 -26.83 4.17
CA GLU A 357 -26.25 -25.44 4.45
C GLU A 357 -25.44 -24.41 3.65
N TRP A 358 -24.12 -24.62 3.52
CA TRP A 358 -23.24 -23.71 2.78
C TRP A 358 -23.43 -23.87 1.28
N GLN A 359 -23.61 -25.10 0.80
CA GLN A 359 -23.92 -25.37 -0.60
C GLN A 359 -25.23 -24.70 -1.02
N GLN A 360 -26.26 -24.75 -0.17
CA GLN A 360 -27.53 -24.08 -0.43
C GLN A 360 -27.38 -22.56 -0.45
N ALA A 361 -26.56 -21.98 0.44
CA ALA A 361 -26.40 -20.54 0.57
C ALA A 361 -25.44 -19.91 -0.45
N TYR A 362 -24.38 -20.63 -0.87
CA TYR A 362 -23.23 -20.05 -1.58
C TYR A 362 -22.76 -20.88 -2.79
N GLY A 363 -23.37 -22.04 -3.05
CA GLY A 363 -22.88 -22.98 -4.06
C GLY A 363 -22.88 -22.44 -5.50
N ASP A 364 -23.66 -21.38 -5.77
CA ASP A 364 -23.77 -20.72 -7.07
C ASP A 364 -22.93 -19.43 -7.18
N ALA A 365 -22.30 -18.96 -6.11
CA ALA A 365 -21.61 -17.67 -6.05
C ALA A 365 -20.56 -17.51 -7.17
N TRP A 366 -19.75 -18.54 -7.39
CA TRP A 366 -18.77 -18.52 -8.48
C TRP A 366 -19.40 -18.46 -9.86
N GLY A 367 -20.48 -19.20 -10.09
CA GLY A 367 -21.21 -19.16 -11.36
C GLY A 367 -21.82 -17.79 -11.63
N ILE A 368 -22.23 -17.06 -10.59
CA ILE A 368 -22.67 -15.67 -10.70
C ILE A 368 -21.50 -14.76 -11.10
N VAL A 369 -20.33 -14.93 -10.48
CA VAL A 369 -19.13 -14.14 -10.81
C VAL A 369 -18.67 -14.43 -12.24
N GLU A 370 -18.60 -15.70 -12.65
CA GLU A 370 -18.24 -16.13 -14.01
C GLU A 370 -19.15 -15.47 -15.06
N LYS A 371 -20.48 -15.54 -14.88
CA LYS A 371 -21.45 -14.87 -15.78
C LYS A 371 -21.29 -13.36 -15.78
N THR A 372 -20.96 -12.77 -14.64
CA THR A 372 -20.73 -11.32 -14.51
C THR A 372 -19.46 -10.90 -15.25
N VAL A 373 -18.40 -11.70 -15.16
CA VAL A 373 -17.15 -11.51 -15.91
C VAL A 373 -17.43 -11.59 -17.41
N GLU A 374 -18.15 -12.60 -17.88
CA GLU A 374 -18.54 -12.75 -19.29
C GLU A 374 -19.36 -11.55 -19.79
N ALA A 375 -20.37 -11.12 -19.03
CA ALA A 375 -21.18 -9.96 -19.37
C ALA A 375 -20.35 -8.67 -19.41
N ASN A 376 -19.44 -8.48 -18.45
CA ASN A 376 -18.54 -7.34 -18.43
C ASN A 376 -17.61 -7.34 -19.65
N LEU A 377 -17.07 -8.49 -20.05
CA LEU A 377 -16.19 -8.61 -21.21
C LEU A 377 -16.86 -8.10 -22.49
N ALA A 378 -18.15 -8.37 -22.68
CA ALA A 378 -18.91 -7.95 -23.86
C ALA A 378 -18.94 -6.42 -24.07
N PHE A 379 -18.90 -5.64 -22.98
CA PHE A 379 -18.95 -4.17 -23.04
C PHE A 379 -17.62 -3.49 -22.64
N SER A 380 -16.71 -4.23 -22.01
CA SER A 380 -15.48 -3.71 -21.41
C SER A 380 -14.62 -2.89 -22.38
N ARG A 381 -14.44 -3.33 -23.63
CA ARG A 381 -13.71 -2.57 -24.65
C ARG A 381 -14.33 -1.21 -24.90
N GLN A 382 -15.65 -1.21 -25.09
CA GLN A 382 -16.40 -0.01 -25.40
C GLN A 382 -16.31 0.96 -24.21
N SER A 383 -16.59 0.47 -22.99
CA SER A 383 -16.50 1.28 -21.78
C SER A 383 -15.09 1.82 -21.54
N PHE A 384 -14.05 1.04 -21.84
CA PHE A 384 -12.65 1.45 -21.70
C PHE A 384 -12.32 2.64 -22.61
N TYR A 385 -12.64 2.57 -23.90
CA TYR A 385 -12.32 3.65 -24.85
C TYR A 385 -13.32 4.82 -24.81
N GLN A 386 -14.55 4.61 -24.36
CA GLN A 386 -15.55 5.68 -24.19
C GLN A 386 -15.38 6.43 -22.86
N SER A 387 -14.57 5.91 -21.94
CA SER A 387 -14.25 6.59 -20.70
C SER A 387 -13.55 7.92 -20.99
N LEU A 388 -14.13 9.01 -20.48
CA LEU A 388 -13.55 10.34 -20.54
C LEU A 388 -12.53 10.57 -19.40
N ARG A 389 -12.31 9.58 -18.53
CA ARG A 389 -11.31 9.66 -17.44
C ARG A 389 -9.91 9.79 -18.02
N GLY A 390 -9.16 10.78 -17.56
CA GLY A 390 -7.80 11.07 -18.03
C GLY A 390 -7.73 12.05 -19.20
N TYR A 391 -8.86 12.41 -19.83
CA TYR A 391 -8.90 13.41 -20.88
C TYR A 391 -9.22 14.79 -20.30
N ARG A 392 -8.29 15.75 -20.48
CA ARG A 392 -8.43 17.11 -19.92
C ARG A 392 -9.60 17.89 -20.51
N LEU A 393 -9.83 17.80 -21.82
CA LEU A 393 -10.88 18.57 -22.52
C LEU A 393 -12.30 18.20 -22.04
N PRO A 394 -12.69 16.91 -22.02
CA PRO A 394 -13.96 16.50 -21.44
C PRO A 394 -14.07 16.77 -19.93
N GLN A 395 -12.99 16.60 -19.15
CA GLN A 395 -13.01 16.93 -17.73
C GLN A 395 -13.21 18.43 -17.46
N MET A 396 -12.66 19.30 -18.30
CA MET A 396 -12.90 20.74 -18.25
C MET A 396 -14.33 21.14 -18.64
N ALA A 397 -15.04 20.29 -19.39
CA ALA A 397 -16.44 20.53 -19.77
C ALA A 397 -17.45 19.97 -18.75
N LEU A 398 -17.00 19.09 -17.84
CA LEU A 398 -17.83 18.47 -16.79
C LEU A 398 -17.74 19.20 -15.45
N ASN A 399 -16.70 20.02 -15.25
CA ASN A 399 -16.56 20.95 -14.13
C ASN A 399 -17.05 22.34 -14.55
#